data_AF-A0A6S7L312-F1
#
_entry.id   AF-A0A6S7L312-F1
#
_cell.length_a   1.000
_cell.length_b   1.000
_cell.length_c   1.000
_cell.angle_alpha   90.00
_cell.angle_beta   90.00
_cell.angle_gamma   90.00
#
_symmetry.space_group_name_H-M   'P 1'
#
loop_
_entity.id
_entity.type
_entity.pdbx_description
1 polymer ?
#
loop_
_entity_poly.entity_id
_entity_poly.type
_entity_poly.pdbx_seq_one_letter_code
_entity_poly.pdbx_strand_id
1 'polypeptide(L)'
;MENQLLNRYDPVSQFCVSFIVINTVQIGIQRVIEAWNAHPIEGRNYKIPNVVAERTSRVRSVDVTLIPNVDEAVQMYTDAGGTITQECSFGIDPLAAHQNLKNRREAHFSQMIGSFTGVYNNVISGDGSLLQIAIF
;
A
#
# COMPACT_ATOMS: atom_id res chain seq x y z
N MET A 1 -27.41 -8.40 13.16
CA MET A 1 -25.96 -8.18 13.24
C MET A 1 -25.69 -7.46 14.53
N GLU A 2 -25.04 -8.12 15.47
CA GLU A 2 -24.56 -7.47 16.70
C GLU A 2 -23.60 -6.34 16.33
N ASN A 3 -23.62 -5.24 17.08
CA ASN A 3 -22.70 -4.12 16.89
C ASN A 3 -21.27 -4.59 17.20
N GLN A 4 -20.55 -5.09 16.19
CA GLN A 4 -19.12 -5.28 16.31
C GLN A 4 -18.48 -3.89 16.40
N LEU A 5 -18.04 -3.53 17.59
CA LEU A 5 -17.42 -2.23 17.86
C LEU A 5 -15.90 -2.39 17.74
N LEU A 6 -15.30 -1.70 16.77
CA LEU A 6 -13.85 -1.58 16.69
C LEU A 6 -13.34 -0.68 17.81
N ASN A 7 -12.36 -1.16 18.56
CA ASN A 7 -11.64 -0.32 19.49
C ASN A 7 -10.70 0.60 18.70
N ARG A 8 -11.10 1.87 18.55
CA ARG A 8 -10.34 2.88 17.78
C ARG A 8 -9.02 3.29 18.42
N TYR A 9 -8.77 2.92 19.67
CA TYR A 9 -7.56 3.25 20.40
C TYR A 9 -6.62 2.06 20.59
N ASP A 10 -7.04 0.86 20.19
CA ASP A 10 -6.19 -0.32 20.21
C ASP A 10 -5.27 -0.32 18.98
N PRO A 11 -3.93 -0.29 19.15
CA PRO A 11 -2.99 -0.25 18.02
C PRO A 11 -3.10 -1.46 17.10
N VAL A 12 -3.47 -2.64 17.63
CA VAL A 12 -3.64 -3.85 16.82
C VAL A 12 -4.88 -3.72 15.94
N SER A 13 -6.00 -3.25 16.48
CA SER A 13 -7.22 -2.95 15.72
C SER A 13 -6.96 -1.90 14.64
N GLN A 14 -6.23 -0.83 14.96
CA GLN A 14 -5.82 0.19 13.99
C GLN A 14 -4.94 -0.40 12.88
N PHE A 15 -3.97 -1.26 13.23
CA PHE A 15 -3.13 -1.95 12.25
C PHE A 15 -3.98 -2.85 11.35
N CYS A 16 -4.86 -3.69 11.91
CA CYS A 16 -5.68 -4.63 11.14
C CYS A 16 -6.58 -3.89 10.12
N VAL A 17 -7.27 -2.85 10.56
CA VAL A 17 -8.10 -2.01 9.66
C VAL A 17 -7.23 -1.38 8.57
N SER A 18 -6.12 -0.76 8.96
CA SER A 18 -5.20 -0.09 8.02
C SER A 18 -4.63 -1.08 7.01
N PHE A 19 -4.23 -2.27 7.45
CA PHE A 19 -3.68 -3.32 6.61
C PHE A 19 -4.68 -3.72 5.53
N ILE A 20 -5.94 -3.99 5.89
CA ILE A 20 -6.97 -4.38 4.92
C ILE A 20 -7.27 -3.24 3.94
N VAL A 21 -7.46 -2.01 4.44
CA VAL A 21 -7.81 -0.86 3.61
C VAL A 21 -6.66 -0.50 2.67
N ILE A 22 -5.42 -0.42 3.16
CA ILE A 22 -4.24 -0.09 2.36
C ILE A 22 -4.06 -1.12 1.24
N ASN A 23 -4.07 -2.42 1.55
CA ASN A 23 -3.90 -3.45 0.53
C ASN A 23 -5.04 -3.44 -0.51
N THR A 24 -6.27 -3.11 -0.10
CA THR A 24 -7.39 -2.94 -1.03
C THR A 24 -7.21 -1.72 -1.93
N VAL A 25 -6.85 -0.57 -1.37
CA VAL A 25 -6.65 0.69 -2.11
C VAL A 25 -5.43 0.61 -3.04
N GLN A 26 -4.38 -0.12 -2.65
CA GLN A 26 -3.20 -0.36 -3.48
C GLN A 26 -3.56 -0.98 -4.83
N ILE A 27 -4.59 -1.84 -4.90
CA ILE A 27 -5.08 -2.37 -6.18
C ILE A 27 -5.59 -1.25 -7.10
N GLY A 28 -6.36 -0.30 -6.55
CA GLY A 28 -6.88 0.85 -7.30
C GLY A 28 -5.76 1.77 -7.76
N ILE A 29 -4.84 2.11 -6.87
CA ILE A 29 -3.65 2.93 -7.19
C ILE A 29 -2.85 2.28 -8.32
N GLN A 30 -2.57 0.98 -8.22
CA GLN A 30 -1.82 0.25 -9.23
C GLN A 30 -2.53 0.30 -10.59
N ARG A 31 -3.84 0.07 -10.63
CA ARG A 31 -4.63 0.17 -11.87
C ARG A 31 -4.62 1.56 -12.48
N VAL A 32 -4.69 2.61 -11.66
CA VAL A 32 -4.61 3.99 -12.14
C VAL A 32 -3.23 4.28 -12.74
N ILE A 33 -2.16 3.86 -12.05
CA ILE A 33 -0.78 4.01 -12.54
C ILE A 33 -0.60 3.29 -13.88
N GLU A 34 -1.06 2.04 -13.96
CA GLU A 34 -0.98 1.23 -15.20
C GLU A 34 -1.77 1.87 -16.34
N ALA A 35 -3.01 2.25 -16.10
CA ALA A 35 -3.87 2.88 -17.10
C ALA A 35 -3.29 4.21 -17.57
N TRP A 36 -2.84 5.05 -16.64
CA TRP A 36 -2.20 6.33 -16.93
C TRP A 36 -0.96 6.16 -17.81
N ASN A 37 -0.09 5.23 -17.45
CA ASN A 37 1.17 5.02 -18.15
C ASN A 37 1.02 4.31 -19.51
N ALA A 38 -0.11 3.62 -19.73
CA ALA A 38 -0.46 2.98 -21.00
C ALA A 38 -1.25 3.89 -21.95
N HIS A 39 -1.71 5.06 -21.50
CA HIS A 39 -2.57 5.95 -22.28
C HIS A 39 -1.80 7.10 -22.97
N PRO A 40 -2.19 7.52 -24.18
CA PRO A 40 -1.66 8.74 -24.81
C PRO A 40 -1.97 10.02 -24.01
N ILE A 41 -0.95 10.83 -23.70
CA ILE A 41 -1.18 12.11 -23.02
C ILE A 41 -1.48 13.21 -24.03
N GLU A 42 -2.68 13.78 -23.97
CA GLU A 42 -3.09 14.93 -24.76
C GLU A 42 -2.16 16.14 -24.51
N GLY A 43 -1.87 16.91 -25.56
CA GLY A 43 -0.93 18.04 -25.47
C GLY A 43 0.56 17.67 -25.47
N ARG A 44 0.92 16.37 -25.45
CA ARG A 44 2.31 15.90 -25.65
C ARG A 44 2.46 15.01 -26.90
N ASN A 45 1.86 15.43 -28.02
CA ASN A 45 1.81 14.67 -29.27
C ASN A 45 1.26 13.25 -29.10
N TYR A 46 0.32 13.04 -28.17
CA TYR A 46 -0.29 11.74 -27.89
C TYR A 46 0.74 10.64 -27.58
N LYS A 47 1.87 11.01 -26.96
CA LYS A 47 2.89 10.04 -26.56
C LYS A 47 2.39 9.22 -25.37
N ILE A 48 2.67 7.92 -25.42
CA ILE A 48 2.39 6.97 -24.33
C ILE A 48 3.60 6.93 -23.39
N PRO A 49 3.43 7.19 -22.07
CA PRO A 49 4.54 7.24 -21.12
C PRO A 49 5.45 6.01 -21.14
N ASN A 50 4.88 4.80 -21.12
CA ASN A 50 5.67 3.57 -21.16
C ASN A 50 6.54 3.45 -22.43
N VAL A 51 5.99 3.81 -23.60
CA VAL A 51 6.73 3.79 -24.87
C VAL A 51 7.84 4.84 -24.90
N VAL A 52 7.59 6.02 -24.34
CA VAL A 52 8.61 7.05 -24.21
C VAL A 52 9.71 6.59 -23.27
N ALA A 53 9.35 6.10 -22.08
CA ALA A 53 10.29 5.60 -21.09
C ALA A 53 11.18 4.50 -21.69
N GLU A 54 10.63 3.50 -22.38
CA GLU A 54 11.43 2.46 -23.04
C GLU A 54 12.44 3.02 -24.05
N ARG A 55 12.05 4.04 -24.83
CA ARG A 55 12.90 4.63 -25.88
C ARG A 55 13.91 5.66 -25.36
N THR A 56 13.63 6.30 -24.24
CA THR A 56 14.42 7.43 -23.72
C THR A 56 15.03 7.17 -22.36
N SER A 57 14.74 6.04 -21.71
CA SER A 57 15.31 5.70 -20.42
C SER A 57 16.82 5.58 -20.56
N ARG A 58 17.49 6.60 -20.03
CA ARG A 58 18.94 6.64 -19.82
C ARG A 58 19.25 6.50 -18.33
N VAL A 59 18.37 5.84 -17.59
CA VAL A 59 18.52 5.65 -16.15
C VAL A 59 19.66 4.67 -15.93
N ARG A 60 20.76 5.15 -15.36
CA ARG A 60 21.84 4.30 -14.85
C ARG A 60 21.42 3.83 -13.45
N SER A 61 21.70 2.57 -13.13
CA SER A 61 21.53 2.10 -11.75
C SER A 61 22.31 3.03 -10.81
N VAL A 62 21.64 3.58 -9.82
CA VAL A 62 22.31 4.26 -8.72
C VAL A 62 22.96 3.18 -7.86
N ASP A 63 24.18 3.42 -7.43
CA ASP A 63 24.83 2.55 -6.45
C ASP A 63 24.02 2.62 -5.16
N VAL A 64 23.57 1.47 -4.67
CA VAL A 64 22.71 1.39 -3.48
C VAL A 64 23.43 1.95 -2.25
N THR A 65 24.76 1.94 -2.24
CA THR A 65 25.59 2.54 -1.18
C THR A 65 25.49 4.07 -1.13
N LEU A 66 25.00 4.71 -2.19
CA LEU A 66 24.75 6.16 -2.23
C LEU A 66 23.35 6.54 -1.74
N ILE A 67 22.48 5.56 -1.52
CA ILE A 67 21.11 5.79 -1.07
C ILE A 67 21.09 5.59 0.45
N PRO A 68 20.79 6.64 1.24
CA PRO A 68 20.71 6.48 2.68
C PRO A 68 19.60 5.51 3.04
N ASN A 69 19.84 4.69 4.06
CA ASN A 69 18.77 3.90 4.68
C ASN A 69 17.80 4.82 5.44
N VAL A 70 16.69 4.25 5.94
CA VAL A 70 15.64 5.03 6.60
C VAL A 70 16.19 5.85 7.77
N ASP A 71 17.02 5.24 8.62
CA ASP A 71 17.58 5.90 9.80
C ASP A 71 18.55 7.02 9.39
N GLU A 72 19.41 6.77 8.40
CA GLU A 72 20.32 7.77 7.84
C GLU A 72 19.55 8.96 7.23
N ALA A 73 18.48 8.70 6.49
CA ALA A 73 17.67 9.74 5.87
C ALA A 73 16.92 10.59 6.91
N VAL A 74 16.38 9.95 7.95
CA VAL A 74 15.72 10.64 9.08
C VAL A 74 16.72 11.51 9.82
N GLN A 75 17.92 11.00 10.09
CA GLN A 75 18.97 11.76 10.76
C GLN A 75 19.40 12.96 9.91
N MET A 76 19.68 12.76 8.62
CA MET A 76 20.03 13.83 7.68
C MET A 76 18.98 14.94 7.63
N TYR A 77 17.70 14.58 7.60
CA TYR A 77 16.61 15.56 7.60
C TYR A 77 16.51 16.34 8.92
N THR A 78 16.72 15.66 10.04
CA THR A 78 16.72 16.25 11.38
C THR A 78 17.91 17.20 11.57
N ASP A 79 19.10 16.80 11.12
CA ASP A 79 20.32 17.62 11.15
C ASP A 79 20.17 18.90 10.30
N ALA A 80 19.35 18.85 9.25
CA ALA A 80 18.98 20.01 8.44
C ALA A 80 17.91 20.92 9.10
N GLY A 81 17.53 20.65 10.36
CA GLY A 81 16.51 21.40 11.11
C GLY A 81 15.07 20.96 10.83
N GLY A 82 14.89 19.86 10.11
CA GLY A 82 13.59 19.25 9.90
C GLY A 82 13.03 18.59 11.16
N THR A 83 11.71 18.40 11.20
CA THR A 83 11.05 17.62 12.25
C THR A 83 10.14 16.60 11.60
N ILE A 84 10.38 15.32 11.87
CA ILE A 84 9.55 14.21 11.42
C ILE A 84 8.69 13.73 12.60
N THR A 85 7.39 13.60 12.38
CA THR A 85 6.51 12.94 13.33
C THR A 85 6.95 11.49 13.48
N GLN A 86 7.29 11.05 14.69
CA GLN A 86 7.69 9.66 14.94
C GLN A 86 6.63 8.67 14.47
N GLU A 87 7.08 7.49 14.03
CA GLU A 87 6.23 6.45 13.47
C GLU A 87 5.05 6.15 14.38
N CYS A 88 3.85 6.12 13.81
CA CYS A 88 2.73 5.62 14.55
C CYS A 88 2.86 4.10 14.68
N SER A 89 2.80 3.59 15.91
CA SER A 89 3.01 2.15 16.18
C SER A 89 2.07 1.23 15.42
N PHE A 90 0.89 1.72 15.00
CA PHE A 90 -0.06 0.96 14.20
C PHE A 90 0.36 0.76 12.74
N GLY A 91 1.46 1.36 12.28
CA GLY A 91 2.04 1.13 10.95
C GLY A 91 2.93 -0.11 10.87
N ILE A 92 3.35 -0.64 12.02
CA ILE A 92 4.26 -1.79 12.12
C ILE A 92 3.44 -3.07 12.23
N ASP A 93 3.72 -4.05 11.37
CA ASP A 93 3.06 -5.36 11.45
C ASP A 93 3.42 -6.05 12.78
N PRO A 94 2.44 -6.32 13.67
CA PRO A 94 2.71 -7.00 14.93
C PRO A 94 3.25 -8.42 14.72
N LEU A 95 3.10 -8.96 13.51
CA LEU A 95 3.64 -10.26 13.10
C LEU A 95 4.95 -10.14 12.31
N ALA A 96 5.58 -8.96 12.23
CA ALA A 96 6.77 -8.72 11.41
C ALA A 96 7.91 -9.73 11.68
N ALA A 97 8.15 -10.07 12.96
CA ALA A 97 9.15 -11.04 13.38
C ALA A 97 8.71 -12.52 13.24
N HIS A 98 7.44 -12.77 12.91
CA HIS A 98 6.81 -14.09 12.97
C HIS A 98 6.27 -14.53 11.61
N GLN A 99 7.16 -14.95 10.71
CA GLN A 99 6.79 -15.28 9.32
C GLN A 99 5.74 -16.40 9.22
N ASN A 100 5.75 -17.38 10.13
CA ASN A 100 4.72 -18.41 10.18
C ASN A 100 3.32 -17.85 10.47
N LEU A 101 3.22 -16.82 11.32
CA LEU A 101 1.94 -16.16 11.64
C LEU A 101 1.47 -15.29 10.48
N LYS A 102 2.39 -14.62 9.77
CA LYS A 102 2.06 -13.88 8.52
C LYS A 102 1.48 -14.80 7.46
N ASN A 103 2.13 -15.94 7.21
CA ASN A 103 1.64 -16.93 6.25
C ASN A 103 0.25 -17.46 6.64
N ARG A 104 0.00 -17.68 7.95
CA ARG A 104 -1.31 -18.10 8.44
C ARG A 104 -2.38 -17.02 8.23
N ARG A 105 -2.06 -15.75 8.49
CA ARG A 105 -2.95 -14.60 8.20
C ARG A 105 -3.33 -14.56 6.73
N GLU A 106 -2.33 -14.65 5.84
CA GLU A 106 -2.53 -14.62 4.39
C GLU A 106 -3.36 -15.80 3.90
N ALA A 107 -3.08 -17.02 4.39
CA ALA A 107 -3.85 -18.21 4.05
C ALA A 107 -5.32 -18.09 4.52
N HIS A 108 -5.54 -17.62 5.76
CA HIS A 108 -6.88 -17.42 6.29
C HIS A 108 -7.65 -16.36 5.52
N PHE A 109 -7.02 -15.22 5.21
CA PHE A 109 -7.62 -14.19 4.36
C PHE A 109 -8.00 -14.73 2.98
N SER A 110 -7.10 -15.52 2.37
CA SER A 110 -7.32 -16.10 1.04
C SER A 110 -8.47 -17.11 1.03
N GLN A 111 -8.62 -17.89 2.10
CA GLN A 111 -9.71 -18.85 2.25
C GLN A 111 -11.07 -18.19 2.51
N MET A 112 -11.10 -17.15 3.35
CA MET A 112 -12.35 -16.51 3.79
C MET A 112 -12.85 -15.43 2.82
N ILE A 113 -11.95 -14.61 2.30
CA ILE A 113 -12.26 -13.40 1.53
C ILE A 113 -11.80 -13.53 0.06
N GLY A 114 -10.79 -14.35 -0.20
CA GLY A 114 -10.21 -14.53 -1.53
C GLY A 114 -9.00 -13.61 -1.76
N SER A 115 -9.20 -12.43 -2.33
CA SER A 115 -8.09 -11.52 -2.66
C SER A 115 -8.45 -10.06 -2.49
N PHE A 116 -7.44 -9.21 -2.26
CA PHE A 116 -7.63 -7.76 -2.24
C PHE A 116 -8.17 -7.22 -3.57
N THR A 117 -7.85 -7.86 -4.69
CA THR A 117 -8.46 -7.55 -6.00
C THR A 117 -9.97 -7.80 -5.99
N GLY A 118 -10.41 -8.91 -5.40
CA GLY A 118 -11.83 -9.22 -5.23
C GLY A 118 -12.53 -8.21 -4.32
N VAL A 119 -11.92 -7.87 -3.19
CA VAL A 119 -12.42 -6.85 -2.27
C VAL A 119 -12.54 -5.49 -2.98
N TYR A 120 -11.50 -5.05 -3.68
CA TYR A 120 -11.52 -3.79 -4.42
C TYR A 120 -12.63 -3.75 -5.47
N ASN A 121 -12.76 -4.81 -6.27
CA ASN A 121 -13.81 -4.91 -7.29
C ASN A 121 -15.22 -4.85 -6.68
N ASN A 122 -15.42 -5.50 -5.53
CA ASN A 122 -16.68 -5.47 -4.80
C ASN A 122 -17.02 -4.08 -4.25
N VAL A 123 -16.01 -3.32 -3.81
CA VAL A 123 -16.20 -1.93 -3.37
C VAL A 123 -16.57 -1.02 -4.54
N ILE A 124 -15.84 -1.08 -5.66
CA ILE A 124 -16.13 -0.19 -6.81
C ILE A 124 -17.44 -0.53 -7.51
N SER A 125 -17.96 -1.76 -7.36
CA SER A 125 -19.30 -2.12 -7.83
C SER A 125 -20.42 -1.62 -6.91
N GLY A 126 -20.09 -0.98 -5.79
CA GLY A 126 -21.05 -0.39 -4.85
C GLY A 126 -21.59 -1.34 -3.78
N ASP A 127 -21.05 -2.55 -3.66
CA ASP A 127 -21.46 -3.53 -2.64
C ASP A 127 -20.68 -3.31 -1.33
N GLY A 128 -19.35 -3.47 -1.39
CA GLY A 128 -18.46 -3.24 -0.24
C GLY A 128 -18.59 -4.25 0.91
N SER A 129 -19.47 -5.26 0.82
CA SER A 129 -19.63 -6.30 1.84
C SER A 129 -18.33 -7.07 2.12
N LEU A 130 -17.52 -7.35 1.10
CA LEU A 130 -16.24 -8.05 1.32
C LEU A 130 -15.25 -7.21 2.13
N LEU A 131 -15.26 -5.88 1.98
CA LEU A 131 -14.44 -4.99 2.79
C LEU A 131 -14.92 -4.96 4.24
N GLN A 132 -16.24 -4.95 4.44
CA GLN A 132 -16.83 -5.00 5.78
C GLN A 132 -16.45 -6.31 6.48
N ILE A 133 -16.62 -7.47 5.83
CA ILE A 133 -16.27 -8.78 6.40
C ILE A 133 -14.75 -8.90 6.63
N ALA A 134 -13.93 -8.28 5.78
CA ALA A 134 -12.47 -8.31 5.99
C ALA A 134 -12.02 -7.51 7.23
N ILE A 135 -12.82 -6.54 7.68
CA ILE A 135 -12.52 -5.68 8.83
C ILE A 135 -13.08 -6.24 10.14
N PHE A 136 -14.15 -7.05 10.09
CA PHE A 136 -14.96 -7.46 11.24
C PHE A 136 -15.15 -8.98 11.36
#